data_AF-A0A2K0UIC8-F1
#
_entry.id   AF-A0A2K0UIC8-F1
#
_cell.length_a   1.000
_cell.length_b   1.000
_cell.length_c   1.000
_cell.angle_alpha   90.00
_cell.angle_beta   90.00
_cell.angle_gamma   90.00
#
_symmetry.space_group_name_H-M   'P 1'
#
loop_
_entity.id
_entity.type
_entity.pdbx_description
1 polymer ?
#
loop_
_entity_poly.entity_id
_entity_poly.type
_entity_poly.pdbx_seq_one_letter_code
_entity_poly.pdbx_strand_id
1 'polypeptide(L)'
;MVSIDKYSFPAFDDLPSVPGQPQGCLWGFFDKDGNKDELGSELRHAMFPCMASLEIRTGKHVQLDWPMNNLEFPGFGRIPIEHNVKQMASEGFLGLDDEIKINTQTSSQWDSLKHTFVNEVE
;
A
#
# COMPACT_ATOMS: atom_id res chain seq x y z
N MET A 1 -29.66 2.04 12.42
CA MET A 1 -29.44 2.01 10.96
C MET A 1 -28.09 2.66 10.70
N VAL A 2 -27.06 1.88 10.40
CA VAL A 2 -25.78 2.42 9.92
C VAL A 2 -25.88 2.35 8.41
N SER A 3 -25.81 3.49 7.73
CA SER A 3 -25.78 3.55 6.27
C SER A 3 -24.46 2.92 5.82
N ILE A 4 -24.54 1.77 5.16
CA ILE A 4 -23.38 1.02 4.68
C ILE A 4 -23.14 1.43 3.24
N ASP A 5 -22.04 2.14 3.04
CA ASP A 5 -21.37 2.55 1.81
C ASP A 5 -22.01 3.65 0.93
N LYS A 6 -21.20 4.68 0.68
CA LYS A 6 -21.51 5.89 -0.11
C LYS A 6 -21.31 5.67 -1.62
N TYR A 7 -20.90 4.46 -2.04
CA TYR A 7 -20.55 4.13 -3.42
C TYR A 7 -21.24 2.83 -3.85
N SER A 8 -21.97 2.89 -4.95
CA SER A 8 -22.55 1.72 -5.62
C SER A 8 -21.67 1.38 -6.81
N PHE A 9 -20.98 0.24 -6.77
CA PHE A 9 -20.18 -0.22 -7.90
C PHE A 9 -21.07 -0.93 -8.91
N PRO A 10 -21.12 -0.49 -10.18
CA PRO A 10 -21.81 -1.23 -11.23
C PRO A 10 -21.03 -2.50 -11.58
N ALA A 11 -21.63 -3.38 -12.39
CA ALA A 11 -20.88 -4.47 -12.99
C ALA A 11 -19.74 -3.91 -13.86
N PHE A 12 -18.69 -4.71 -14.08
CA PHE A 12 -17.52 -4.27 -14.82
C PHE A 12 -17.86 -3.72 -16.22
N ASP A 13 -18.77 -4.40 -16.93
CA ASP A 13 -19.22 -4.00 -18.27
C ASP A 13 -20.09 -2.73 -18.26
N ASP A 14 -20.67 -2.39 -17.11
CA ASP A 14 -21.53 -1.24 -16.91
C ASP A 14 -20.78 -0.02 -16.33
N LEU A 15 -19.46 -0.14 -16.12
CA LEU A 15 -18.65 0.99 -15.67
C LEU A 15 -18.63 2.09 -16.74
N PRO A 16 -18.75 3.39 -16.35
CA PRO A 16 -18.65 4.49 -17.30
C PRO A 16 -17.32 4.46 -18.06
N SER A 17 -17.38 4.55 -19.39
CA SER A 17 -16.17 4.59 -20.20
C SER A 17 -15.41 5.90 -20.00
N VAL A 18 -14.09 5.80 -19.81
CA VAL A 18 -13.20 6.96 -19.74
C VAL A 18 -12.60 7.17 -21.14
N PRO A 19 -12.76 8.36 -21.77
CA PRO A 19 -12.25 8.61 -23.11
C PRO A 19 -10.75 8.31 -23.23
N GLY A 20 -10.37 7.56 -24.26
CA GLY A 20 -8.99 7.17 -24.52
C GLY A 20 -8.44 6.10 -23.58
N GLN A 21 -9.25 5.49 -22.71
CA GLN A 21 -8.81 4.48 -21.75
C GLN A 21 -9.61 3.17 -21.95
N PRO A 22 -9.04 2.01 -21.59
CA PRO A 22 -9.75 0.74 -21.68
C PRO A 22 -10.96 0.67 -20.73
N GLN A 23 -11.93 -0.20 -21.07
CA GLN A 23 -13.05 -0.50 -20.18
C GLN A 23 -12.53 -0.96 -18.81
N GLY A 24 -13.14 -0.43 -17.74
CA GLY A 24 -12.71 -0.68 -16.37
C GLY A 24 -11.78 0.39 -15.78
N CYS A 25 -11.40 1.42 -16.53
CA CYS A 25 -10.73 2.60 -15.98
C CYS A 25 -11.64 3.34 -15.00
N LEU A 26 -11.15 3.58 -13.77
CA LEU A 26 -11.90 4.24 -12.69
C LEU A 26 -11.53 5.72 -12.50
N TRP A 27 -10.88 6.35 -13.48
CA TRP A 27 -10.55 7.76 -13.37
C TRP A 27 -11.81 8.62 -13.23
N GLY A 28 -11.81 9.50 -12.23
CA GLY A 28 -12.96 10.34 -11.90
C GLY A 28 -14.06 9.64 -11.10
N PHE A 29 -14.01 8.32 -10.92
CA PHE A 29 -15.05 7.58 -10.18
C PHE A 29 -15.12 7.97 -8.70
N PHE A 30 -13.97 8.26 -8.10
CA PHE A 30 -13.86 8.63 -6.67
C PHE A 30 -13.75 10.14 -6.43
N ASP A 31 -13.74 10.96 -7.49
CA ASP A 31 -13.68 12.42 -7.38
C ASP A 31 -14.86 12.93 -6.54
N LYS A 32 -14.60 13.96 -5.71
CA LYS A 32 -15.61 14.53 -4.80
C LYS A 32 -15.54 16.04 -4.78
N ASP A 33 -16.71 16.67 -4.95
CA ASP A 33 -16.88 18.12 -4.83
C ASP A 33 -15.88 18.91 -5.70
N GLY A 34 -15.58 18.39 -6.89
CA GLY A 34 -14.62 18.98 -7.84
C GLY A 34 -13.14 18.68 -7.56
N ASN A 35 -12.83 17.97 -6.48
CA ASN A 35 -11.45 17.55 -6.16
C ASN A 35 -11.13 16.18 -6.76
N LYS A 36 -9.92 16.08 -7.30
CA LYS A 36 -9.38 14.84 -7.88
C LYS A 36 -8.99 13.85 -6.81
N ASP A 37 -9.27 12.59 -7.08
CA ASP A 37 -8.92 11.49 -6.20
C ASP A 37 -7.45 11.03 -6.35
N GLU A 38 -6.77 10.77 -5.24
CA GLU A 38 -5.36 10.31 -5.25
C GLU A 38 -5.09 8.95 -4.57
N LEU A 39 -6.07 8.35 -3.89
CA LEU A 39 -5.89 7.03 -3.22
C LEU A 39 -6.56 5.88 -3.97
N GLY A 40 -7.32 6.14 -5.03
CA GLY A 40 -7.99 5.11 -5.84
C GLY A 40 -8.86 4.17 -5.02
N SER A 41 -8.76 2.86 -5.24
CA SER A 41 -9.51 1.85 -4.50
C SER A 41 -8.91 1.46 -3.15
N GLU A 42 -7.81 2.10 -2.71
CA GLU A 42 -7.13 1.73 -1.46
C GLU A 42 -8.02 2.01 -0.22
N LEU A 43 -8.49 0.93 0.43
CA LEU A 43 -9.01 0.88 1.81
C LEU A 43 -9.93 2.03 2.28
N ARG A 44 -10.81 2.51 1.40
CA ARG A 44 -11.66 3.69 1.70
C ARG A 44 -12.87 3.44 2.56
N HIS A 45 -13.25 2.19 2.82
CA HIS A 45 -14.50 1.92 3.53
C HIS A 45 -14.21 1.81 5.04
N ALA A 46 -14.53 2.87 5.77
CA ALA A 46 -14.41 2.95 7.21
C ALA A 46 -15.19 1.85 7.98
N MET A 47 -16.11 1.14 7.31
CA MET A 47 -16.83 -0.01 7.88
C MET A 47 -16.09 -1.35 7.78
N PHE A 48 -15.16 -1.53 6.84
CA PHE A 48 -14.39 -2.78 6.74
C PHE A 48 -13.62 -3.09 8.03
N PRO A 49 -12.94 -2.13 8.69
CA PRO A 49 -12.26 -2.40 9.95
C PRO A 49 -13.21 -2.87 11.08
N CYS A 50 -14.42 -2.30 11.16
CA CYS A 50 -15.40 -2.66 12.19
C CYS A 50 -15.93 -4.08 11.98
N MET A 51 -16.33 -4.42 10.76
CA MET A 51 -16.82 -5.77 10.46
C MET A 51 -15.71 -6.82 10.52
N ALA A 52 -14.52 -6.51 10.01
CA ALA A 52 -13.37 -7.42 10.07
C ALA A 52 -12.97 -7.74 11.53
N SER A 53 -13.16 -6.80 12.46
CA SER A 53 -12.90 -7.06 13.88
C SER A 53 -13.75 -8.19 14.46
N LEU A 54 -14.95 -8.44 13.90
CA LEU A 54 -15.82 -9.54 14.32
C LEU A 54 -15.25 -10.92 13.96
N GLU A 55 -14.31 -11.01 13.01
CA GLU A 55 -13.63 -12.25 12.66
C GLU A 55 -12.55 -12.65 13.69
N ILE A 56 -12.16 -11.73 14.57
CA ILE A 56 -11.18 -12.00 15.63
C ILE A 56 -11.85 -12.81 16.75
N ARG A 57 -11.90 -14.13 16.60
CA ARG A 57 -12.52 -15.05 17.57
C ARG A 57 -11.56 -15.70 18.56
N THR A 58 -10.31 -15.89 18.16
CA THR A 58 -9.34 -16.72 18.90
C THR A 58 -8.08 -15.98 19.34
N GLY A 59 -7.86 -14.75 18.83
CA GLY A 59 -6.62 -14.00 19.07
C GLY A 59 -5.38 -14.57 18.37
N LYS A 60 -5.52 -15.62 17.54
CA LYS A 60 -4.41 -16.12 16.72
C LYS A 60 -4.06 -15.11 15.63
N HIS A 61 -2.78 -14.81 15.47
CA HIS A 61 -2.26 -14.00 14.37
C HIS A 61 -1.25 -14.83 13.56
N VAL A 62 -1.09 -14.47 12.29
CA VAL A 62 -0.10 -15.05 11.39
C VAL A 62 0.68 -13.87 10.79
N GLN A 63 2.00 -13.95 10.85
CA GLN A 63 2.87 -12.96 10.23
C GLN A 63 2.85 -13.16 8.70
N LEU A 64 2.54 -12.11 7.96
CA LEU A 64 2.51 -12.13 6.48
C LEU A 64 3.72 -11.43 5.86
N ASP A 65 4.47 -10.68 6.66
CA ASP A 65 5.70 -10.04 6.23
C ASP A 65 6.87 -11.03 6.19
N TRP A 66 7.71 -10.82 5.18
CA TRP A 66 8.96 -11.53 4.97
C TRP A 66 10.09 -10.76 5.67
N PRO A 67 11.07 -11.44 6.31
CA PRO A 67 12.18 -10.74 6.95
C PRO A 67 12.91 -9.85 5.94
N MET A 68 13.16 -8.60 6.32
CA MET A 68 13.71 -7.57 5.41
C MET A 68 15.09 -7.91 4.87
N ASN A 69 15.84 -8.78 5.56
CA ASN A 69 17.17 -9.26 5.18
C ASN A 69 17.16 -10.57 4.40
N ASN A 70 15.99 -11.11 4.05
CA ASN A 70 15.91 -12.40 3.38
C ASN A 70 16.11 -12.30 1.86
N LEU A 71 16.03 -11.10 1.28
CA LEU A 71 16.30 -10.86 -0.14
C LEU A 71 17.78 -10.51 -0.37
N GLU A 72 18.59 -11.52 -0.68
CA GLU A 72 20.04 -11.36 -0.88
C GLU A 72 20.39 -10.64 -2.19
N PHE A 73 19.60 -10.85 -3.25
CA PHE A 73 19.83 -10.27 -4.58
C PHE A 73 18.58 -9.54 -5.10
N PRO A 74 18.38 -8.26 -4.71
CA PRO A 74 17.25 -7.49 -5.21
C PRO A 74 17.31 -7.29 -6.73
N GLY A 75 16.16 -7.50 -7.38
CA GLY A 75 16.02 -7.31 -8.83
C GLY A 75 16.05 -5.83 -9.26
N PHE A 76 16.07 -5.60 -10.56
CA PHE A 76 15.93 -4.27 -11.17
C PHE A 76 16.98 -3.22 -10.71
N GLY A 77 18.19 -3.68 -10.36
CA GLY A 77 19.26 -2.80 -9.89
C GLY A 77 19.02 -2.17 -8.50
N ARG A 78 18.08 -2.73 -7.73
CA ARG A 78 17.77 -2.25 -6.37
C ARG A 78 18.92 -2.60 -5.41
N ILE A 79 19.11 -1.74 -4.40
CA ILE A 79 20.12 -1.98 -3.36
C ILE A 79 19.67 -3.11 -2.42
N PRO A 80 20.59 -3.93 -1.91
CA PRO A 80 20.32 -4.80 -0.75
C PRO A 80 20.04 -3.94 0.49
N ILE A 81 19.41 -4.53 1.50
CA ILE A 81 19.27 -3.89 2.80
C ILE A 81 20.64 -3.68 3.45
N GLU A 82 20.86 -2.49 3.98
CA GLU A 82 21.99 -2.17 4.85
C GLU A 82 21.43 -1.88 6.25
N HIS A 83 21.92 -2.59 7.28
CA HIS A 83 21.55 -2.39 8.68
C HIS A 83 22.81 -2.15 9.51
N ASN A 84 22.89 -0.99 10.15
CA ASN A 84 23.98 -0.58 11.01
C ASN A 84 23.46 -0.41 12.45
N VAL A 85 24.15 -1.06 13.40
CA VAL A 85 23.82 -0.96 14.83
C VAL A 85 24.84 0.00 15.47
N LYS A 86 24.38 1.19 15.84
CA LYS A 86 25.19 2.23 16.46
C LYS A 86 25.24 2.05 17.98
N GLN A 87 26.43 1.93 18.55
CA GLN A 87 26.61 1.98 19.99
C GLN A 87 26.61 3.43 20.48
N MET A 88 25.83 3.70 21.54
CA MET A 88 25.66 5.08 22.05
C MET A 88 26.59 5.43 23.23
N ALA A 89 27.56 4.55 23.53
CA ALA A 89 28.46 4.72 24.68
C ALA A 89 29.29 6.00 24.57
N SER A 90 29.70 6.39 23.36
CA SER A 90 30.42 7.63 23.10
C SER A 90 29.62 8.89 23.42
N GLU A 91 28.30 8.81 23.36
CA GLU A 91 27.35 9.88 23.66
C GLU A 91 26.89 9.87 25.13
N GLY A 92 27.42 8.94 25.94
CA GLY A 92 27.11 8.83 27.38
C GLY A 92 25.90 7.97 27.72
N PHE A 93 25.37 7.20 26.77
CA PHE A 93 24.24 6.30 26.98
C PHE A 93 24.65 4.83 26.95
N LEU A 94 23.97 3.99 27.73
CA LEU A 94 24.05 2.53 27.62
C LEU A 94 22.91 2.04 26.73
N GLY A 95 23.13 2.07 25.40
CA GLY A 95 22.10 1.73 24.42
C GLY A 95 22.67 1.48 23.02
N LEU A 96 21.78 0.95 22.16
CA LEU A 96 22.01 0.73 20.74
C LEU A 96 20.91 1.47 19.97
N ASP A 97 21.32 2.17 18.90
CA ASP A 97 20.42 2.71 17.88
C ASP A 97 20.59 1.93 16.58
N ASP A 98 19.54 1.85 15.77
CA ASP A 98 19.55 1.17 14.48
C ASP A 98 19.42 2.17 13.32
N GLU A 99 20.27 2.02 12.32
CA GLU A 99 20.19 2.74 11.05
C GLU A 99 19.93 1.72 9.94
N ILE A 100 18.89 1.96 9.15
CA ILE A 100 18.50 1.09 8.03
C ILE A 100 18.42 1.89 6.74
N LYS A 101 19.07 1.38 5.71
CA LYS A 101 18.96 1.88 4.33
C LYS A 101 18.40 0.76 3.47
N ILE A 102 17.25 1.05 2.86
CA ILE A 102 16.47 0.10 2.09
C ILE A 102 15.98 0.74 0.81
N ASN A 103 15.73 -0.10 -0.19
CA ASN A 103 14.77 0.23 -1.24
C ASN A 103 13.39 -0.26 -0.78
N THR A 104 12.34 0.54 -0.96
CA THR A 104 11.00 0.20 -0.44
C THR A 104 10.31 -0.93 -1.21
N GLN A 105 10.94 -1.47 -2.26
CA GLN A 105 10.48 -2.59 -3.08
C GLN A 105 11.34 -3.86 -2.91
N THR A 106 11.93 -4.09 -1.73
CA THR A 106 12.87 -5.22 -1.49
C THR A 106 12.49 -6.14 -0.33
N SER A 107 11.25 -6.08 0.13
CA SER A 107 10.63 -7.10 1.02
C SER A 107 9.11 -7.04 0.85
N SER A 108 8.33 -7.60 1.79
CA SER A 108 6.88 -7.38 1.86
C SER A 108 6.57 -5.89 1.76
N GLN A 109 5.75 -5.53 0.76
CA GLN A 109 5.60 -4.15 0.30
C GLN A 109 4.17 -3.89 -0.18
N TRP A 110 3.84 -2.60 -0.27
CA TRP A 110 2.72 -2.08 -1.05
C TRP A 110 3.28 -1.16 -2.12
N ASP A 111 2.87 -1.37 -3.37
CA ASP A 111 3.19 -0.47 -4.46
C ASP A 111 2.11 0.60 -4.57
N SER A 112 2.48 1.86 -4.31
CA SER A 112 1.55 2.97 -4.48
C SER A 112 1.10 3.10 -5.94
N LEU A 113 -0.01 3.78 -6.18
CA LEU A 113 -0.49 4.15 -7.52
C LEU A 113 0.53 4.94 -8.35
N LYS A 114 1.58 5.50 -7.72
CA LYS A 114 2.68 6.22 -8.37
C LYS A 114 3.90 5.35 -8.68
N HIS A 115 3.88 4.06 -8.32
CA HIS A 115 5.03 3.16 -8.53
C HIS A 115 5.33 2.95 -10.01
N THR A 116 4.28 2.86 -10.84
CA THR A 116 4.41 2.67 -12.28
C THR A 116 3.20 3.27 -13.00
N PHE A 117 3.40 3.71 -14.23
CA PHE A 117 2.34 4.08 -15.15
C PHE A 117 2.79 3.70 -16.56
N VAL A 118 1.85 3.36 -17.43
CA VAL A 118 2.12 3.09 -18.84
C VAL A 118 1.96 4.40 -19.60
N ASN A 119 2.98 4.81 -20.35
CA ASN A 119 2.80 5.83 -21.37
C ASN A 119 2.12 5.17 -22.57
N GLU A 120 0.95 5.67 -22.95
CA GLU A 120 0.44 5.39 -24.30
C GLU A 120 1.40 6.05 -25.28
N VAL A 121 2.14 5.21 -26.01
CA VAL A 121 2.89 5.66 -27.18
C VAL A 121 1.83 5.94 -28.25
N GLU A 122 1.70 7.20 -28.68
CA GLU A 122 0.95 7.56 -29.89
C GLU A 122 1.48 6.79 -31.12
#